data_AF-A0A0Q8F408-F1
#
_entry.id   AF-A0A0Q8F408-F1
#
_cell.length_a   1.000
_cell.length_b   1.000
_cell.length_c   1.000
_cell.angle_alpha   90.00
_cell.angle_beta   90.00
_cell.angle_gamma   90.00
#
_symmetry.space_group_name_H-M   'P 1'
#
loop_
_entity.id
_entity.type
_entity.pdbx_description
1 polymer ?
#
loop_
_entity_poly.entity_id
_entity_poly.type
_entity_poly.pdbx_seq_one_letter_code
_entity_poly.pdbx_strand_id
1 'polypeptide(L)'
;MPSRRVRPPARRGALNRIATALFVLLAVPAAHAVELPRLFSDGMVVQRDQPVQVWGRAAPGAQVTVSFAGTAAPATQADADGRWSLELPAQTAGGPHVMRIDDGKQPRVLNDVLVGDVWLASGQSNMEWSIAQAADPDAEIARATDPQIRHFKIPRSWAGTPQAQLAGGEWVAASPQVAGRFSAVAHHFARELRAVTGVPVGIIDSTWGGSRIEAWIDAPSQGLDEVKVAADAASLGEDDDINQRPALLYNAMIHPLQPYAMRGVIWYQGESNANTVEDALRYRRQFPALIDQWRGQWRTQWDAPSLPFLWVQLANYSSGKDRGDASPWAVLREAQSMTLWMPGTAQAVTIDIGDPSDIHPRNKQDVGRRLALAARHVAYGEAVAFHGPTPQYTRFEGKAAHVEFGTSGGTLAVRGGGTRVRGFALAGTDQVFHPAEAVLQDGRVVVRSAAVPRPAAVRYGWSDNPAAADLVNTDGLPASPFRSDNW
;
A
#
# COMPACT_ATOMS: atom_id res chain seq x y z
N MET A 1 101.37 32.75 -28.82
CA MET A 1 101.23 32.34 -27.41
C MET A 1 101.45 33.57 -26.52
N PRO A 2 100.75 33.78 -25.39
CA PRO A 2 99.40 33.39 -24.99
C PRO A 2 98.51 34.61 -24.61
N SER A 3 97.20 34.32 -24.48
CA SER A 3 96.21 34.85 -23.52
C SER A 3 96.12 36.35 -23.20
N ARG A 4 94.93 36.93 -23.42
CA ARG A 4 93.97 37.26 -22.35
C ARG A 4 92.66 37.76 -22.96
N ARG A 5 91.57 37.04 -22.70
CA ARG A 5 90.20 37.48 -22.98
C ARG A 5 89.78 38.50 -21.94
N VAL A 6 89.34 39.68 -22.39
CA VAL A 6 88.69 40.71 -21.56
C VAL A 6 87.24 40.84 -22.05
N ARG A 7 86.28 40.66 -21.14
CA ARG A 7 84.85 40.94 -21.36
C ARG A 7 84.56 42.42 -21.05
N PRO A 8 83.68 43.09 -21.81
CA PRO A 8 82.90 44.23 -21.32
C PRO A 8 81.37 43.98 -21.53
N PRO A 9 80.46 44.89 -21.12
CA PRO A 9 79.69 44.75 -19.88
C PRO A 9 78.19 44.44 -20.13
N ALA A 10 77.52 44.06 -19.03
CA ALA A 10 76.10 43.74 -18.96
C ALA A 10 75.18 44.93 -19.33
N ARG A 11 74.22 44.70 -20.23
CA ARG A 11 73.06 45.58 -20.43
C ARG A 11 71.89 45.10 -19.55
N ARG A 12 71.37 46.02 -18.74
CA ARG A 12 70.16 45.87 -17.92
C ARG A 12 68.93 45.76 -18.85
N GLY A 13 68.23 44.64 -18.80
CA GLY A 13 66.89 44.48 -19.39
C GLY A 13 65.83 44.78 -18.34
N ALA A 14 64.97 45.76 -18.61
CA ALA A 14 63.81 46.07 -17.81
C ALA A 14 62.73 44.98 -18.00
N LEU A 15 62.32 44.33 -16.92
CA LEU A 15 61.17 43.41 -16.90
C LEU A 15 59.90 44.21 -16.59
N ASN A 16 59.07 44.45 -17.61
CA ASN A 16 57.69 44.87 -17.44
C ASN A 16 56.89 43.72 -16.82
N ARG A 17 56.39 43.92 -15.60
CA ARG A 17 55.43 43.01 -14.95
C ARG A 17 54.03 43.31 -15.49
N ILE A 18 53.53 42.50 -16.41
CA ILE A 18 52.11 42.48 -16.77
C ILE A 18 51.40 41.66 -15.69
N ALA A 19 50.58 42.31 -14.87
CA ALA A 19 49.70 41.64 -13.91
C ALA A 19 48.44 41.17 -14.65
N THR A 20 48.36 39.88 -14.93
CA THR A 20 47.15 39.25 -15.46
C THR A 20 46.14 39.10 -14.31
N ALA A 21 45.13 39.98 -14.27
CA ALA A 21 44.00 39.85 -13.36
C ALA A 21 43.13 38.67 -13.83
N LEU A 22 43.15 37.57 -13.07
CA LEU A 22 42.29 36.41 -13.27
C LEU A 22 40.88 36.77 -12.77
N PHE A 23 39.99 37.17 -13.67
CA PHE A 23 38.55 37.29 -13.36
C PHE A 23 37.98 35.89 -13.17
N VAL A 24 37.80 35.47 -11.91
CA VAL A 24 36.95 34.31 -11.58
C VAL A 24 35.51 34.77 -11.82
N LEU A 25 34.95 34.42 -12.98
CA LEU A 25 33.51 34.46 -13.19
C LEU A 25 32.90 33.43 -12.23
N LEU A 26 32.41 33.90 -11.08
CA LEU A 26 31.44 33.16 -10.29
C LEU A 26 30.21 33.00 -11.17
N ALA A 27 30.03 31.79 -11.73
CA ALA A 27 28.77 31.42 -12.36
C ALA A 27 27.70 31.53 -11.27
N VAL A 28 26.89 32.59 -11.33
CA VAL A 28 25.69 32.69 -10.50
C VAL A 28 24.81 31.52 -10.93
N PRO A 29 24.53 30.53 -10.06
CA PRO A 29 23.64 29.44 -10.42
C PRO A 29 22.33 30.07 -10.87
N ALA A 30 21.87 29.71 -12.08
CA ALA A 30 20.59 30.18 -12.59
C ALA A 30 19.54 29.93 -11.50
N ALA A 31 18.78 30.97 -11.16
CA ALA A 31 17.81 30.89 -10.10
C ALA A 31 16.70 29.91 -10.54
N HIS A 32 16.74 28.69 -10.00
CA HIS A 32 15.80 27.64 -10.39
C HIS A 32 14.38 28.06 -10.01
N ALA A 33 13.42 27.81 -10.92
CA ALA A 33 12.00 27.93 -10.63
C ALA A 33 11.59 26.91 -9.56
N VAL A 34 10.46 27.13 -8.89
CA VAL A 34 9.92 26.17 -7.93
C VAL A 34 9.76 24.79 -8.57
N GLU A 35 10.39 23.80 -7.95
CA GLU A 35 10.24 22.39 -8.28
C GLU A 35 9.30 21.75 -7.24
N LEU A 36 8.29 21.05 -7.73
CA LEU A 36 7.32 20.35 -6.89
C LEU A 36 7.51 18.83 -7.00
N PRO A 37 7.20 18.07 -5.95
CA PRO A 37 7.03 16.64 -6.03
C PRO A 37 6.04 16.26 -7.13
N ARG A 38 6.27 15.12 -7.80
CA ARG A 38 5.48 14.72 -8.97
C ARG A 38 3.96 14.61 -8.72
N LEU A 39 3.54 14.31 -7.49
CA LEU A 39 2.13 14.26 -7.09
C LEU A 39 1.41 15.61 -7.25
N PHE A 40 2.13 16.73 -7.16
CA PHE A 40 1.58 18.07 -7.38
C PHE A 40 1.56 18.38 -8.87
N SER A 41 0.45 18.03 -9.51
CA SER A 41 0.22 18.26 -10.93
C SER A 41 -1.26 18.56 -11.21
N ASP A 42 -1.55 19.02 -12.42
CA ASP A 42 -2.93 19.24 -12.88
C ASP A 42 -3.75 17.96 -12.69
N GLY A 43 -5.00 18.11 -12.28
CA GLY A 43 -5.88 16.98 -12.06
C GLY A 43 -5.69 16.26 -10.70
N MET A 44 -4.81 16.72 -9.83
CA MET A 44 -4.58 16.06 -8.53
C MET A 44 -5.81 16.08 -7.60
N VAL A 45 -5.81 15.16 -6.63
CA VAL A 45 -6.78 15.12 -5.53
C VAL A 45 -6.05 15.28 -4.21
N VAL A 46 -6.32 16.36 -3.47
CA VAL A 46 -5.80 16.58 -2.11
C VAL A 46 -6.78 16.04 -1.07
N GLN A 47 -6.24 15.59 0.08
CA GLN A 47 -7.05 15.06 1.16
C GLN A 47 -7.89 16.16 1.83
N ARG A 48 -9.20 15.93 1.91
CA ARG A 48 -10.16 16.78 2.63
C ARG A 48 -10.02 16.66 4.14
N ASP A 49 -10.55 17.66 4.84
CA ASP A 49 -10.72 17.71 6.30
C ASP A 49 -9.40 17.51 7.09
N GLN A 50 -8.27 17.81 6.45
CA GLN A 50 -6.94 17.88 7.05
C GLN A 50 -6.15 19.05 6.48
N PRO A 51 -5.19 19.60 7.24
CA PRO A 51 -4.23 20.54 6.70
C PRO A 51 -3.51 19.98 5.46
N VAL A 52 -3.36 20.80 4.43
CA VAL A 52 -2.72 20.40 3.17
C VAL A 52 -1.26 20.80 3.22
N GLN A 53 -0.38 19.82 3.36
CA GLN A 53 1.06 20.05 3.27
C GLN A 53 1.47 20.24 1.82
N VAL A 54 2.18 21.33 1.55
CA VAL A 54 2.77 21.63 0.24
C VAL A 54 4.25 21.86 0.43
N TRP A 55 5.07 21.16 -0.36
CA TRP A 55 6.52 21.22 -0.23
C TRP A 55 7.18 21.12 -1.60
N GLY A 56 8.47 21.44 -1.64
CA GLY A 56 9.26 21.34 -2.84
C GLY A 56 10.66 21.88 -2.68
N ARG A 57 11.25 22.25 -3.82
CA ARG A 57 12.54 22.93 -3.89
C ARG A 57 12.40 24.30 -4.55
N ALA A 58 13.23 25.24 -4.12
CA ALA A 58 13.38 26.55 -4.71
C ALA A 58 14.84 27.01 -4.53
N ALA A 59 15.19 28.19 -5.04
CA ALA A 59 16.51 28.76 -4.76
C ALA A 59 16.69 28.96 -3.24
N PRO A 60 17.86 28.67 -2.65
CA PRO A 60 18.09 28.90 -1.22
C PRO A 60 17.76 30.33 -0.81
N GLY A 61 17.00 30.49 0.28
CA GLY A 61 16.53 31.79 0.77
C GLY A 61 15.35 32.40 0.01
N ALA A 62 14.82 31.76 -1.04
CA ALA A 62 13.63 32.23 -1.75
C ALA A 62 12.40 32.21 -0.84
N GLN A 63 11.59 33.27 -0.91
CA GLN A 63 10.29 33.32 -0.24
C GLN A 63 9.24 32.67 -1.13
N VAL A 64 8.57 31.65 -0.62
CA VAL A 64 7.56 30.88 -1.33
C VAL A 64 6.19 31.13 -0.70
N THR A 65 5.20 31.40 -1.55
CA THR A 65 3.79 31.54 -1.16
C THR A 65 2.95 30.50 -1.88
N VAL A 66 1.90 30.03 -1.21
CA VAL A 66 0.92 29.11 -1.81
C VAL A 66 -0.49 29.59 -1.48
N SER A 67 -1.35 29.58 -2.50
CA SER A 67 -2.78 29.80 -2.35
C SER A 67 -3.58 28.65 -2.96
N PHE A 68 -4.66 28.26 -2.29
CA PHE A 68 -5.49 27.13 -2.69
C PHE A 68 -6.91 27.28 -2.11
N ALA A 69 -7.93 27.01 -2.93
CA ALA A 69 -9.34 27.00 -2.51
C ALA A 69 -9.78 28.27 -1.74
N GLY A 70 -9.30 29.45 -2.14
CA GLY A 70 -9.63 30.72 -1.49
C GLY A 70 -8.87 30.98 -0.18
N THR A 71 -7.96 30.08 0.21
CA THR A 71 -7.06 30.25 1.36
C THR A 71 -5.62 30.44 0.91
N ALA A 72 -4.80 31.02 1.78
CA ALA A 72 -3.36 31.14 1.59
C ALA A 72 -2.66 30.94 2.93
N ALA A 73 -1.48 30.34 2.90
CA ALA A 73 -0.60 30.24 4.06
C ALA A 73 0.33 31.47 4.14
N PRO A 74 0.86 31.80 5.34
CA PRO A 74 2.00 32.69 5.44
C PRO A 74 3.16 32.22 4.55
N ALA A 75 3.91 33.17 4.00
CA ALA A 75 5.09 32.85 3.20
C ALA A 75 6.10 32.03 4.02
N THR A 76 6.74 31.07 3.37
CA THR A 76 7.84 30.27 3.93
C THR A 76 9.12 30.54 3.16
N GLN A 77 10.27 30.34 3.79
CA GLN A 77 11.56 30.52 3.15
C GLN A 77 12.22 29.17 2.85
N ALA A 78 12.75 29.01 1.65
CA ALA A 78 13.57 27.85 1.30
C ALA A 78 14.88 27.83 2.10
N ASP A 79 15.23 26.67 2.64
CA ASP A 79 16.43 26.46 3.45
C ASP A 79 17.72 26.54 2.61
N ALA A 80 18.87 26.32 3.26
CA ALA A 80 20.19 26.36 2.60
C ALA A 80 20.34 25.30 1.50
N ASP A 81 19.60 24.19 1.59
CA ASP A 81 19.56 23.12 0.59
C ASP A 81 18.46 23.36 -0.45
N GLY A 82 17.74 24.47 -0.35
CA GLY A 82 16.63 24.85 -1.23
C GLY A 82 15.31 24.17 -0.91
N ARG A 83 15.19 23.41 0.17
CA ARG A 83 13.92 22.76 0.55
C ARG A 83 12.98 23.76 1.21
N TRP A 84 11.70 23.66 0.92
CA TRP A 84 10.67 24.44 1.59
C TRP A 84 9.44 23.58 1.81
N SER A 85 8.67 23.90 2.85
CA SER A 85 7.34 23.38 3.09
C SER A 85 6.48 24.43 3.78
N LEU A 86 5.18 24.32 3.60
CA LEU A 86 4.17 25.06 4.34
C LEU A 86 2.91 24.22 4.48
N GLU A 87 2.04 24.65 5.39
CA GLU A 87 0.77 24.04 5.67
C GLU A 87 -0.37 25.00 5.31
N LEU A 88 -1.30 24.52 4.48
CA LEU A 88 -2.54 25.24 4.18
C LEU A 88 -3.66 24.75 5.11
N PRO A 89 -4.64 25.62 5.45
CA PRO A 89 -5.81 25.21 6.22
C PRO A 89 -6.57 24.05 5.57
N ALA A 90 -7.20 23.22 6.41
CA ALA A 90 -8.04 22.14 5.97
C ALA A 90 -9.17 22.63 5.05
N GLN A 91 -9.44 21.85 3.99
CA GLN A 91 -10.46 22.16 2.99
C GLN A 91 -11.57 21.11 3.03
N THR A 92 -12.81 21.57 2.83
CA THR A 92 -13.95 20.68 2.63
C THR A 92 -13.94 20.07 1.24
N ALA A 93 -14.55 18.89 1.08
CA ALA A 93 -14.66 18.22 -0.22
C ALA A 93 -15.23 19.13 -1.31
N GLY A 94 -14.69 19.06 -2.54
CA GLY A 94 -15.17 19.84 -3.67
C GLY A 94 -14.11 20.10 -4.74
N GLY A 95 -14.32 21.18 -5.49
CA GLY A 95 -13.51 21.57 -6.64
C GLY A 95 -14.28 21.43 -7.97
N PRO A 96 -13.59 21.67 -9.10
CA PRO A 96 -12.16 21.95 -9.20
C PRO A 96 -11.74 23.31 -8.64
N HIS A 97 -10.57 23.36 -8.02
CA HIS A 97 -9.88 24.56 -7.58
C HIS A 97 -8.58 24.76 -8.37
N VAL A 98 -7.98 25.93 -8.20
CA VAL A 98 -6.63 26.24 -8.70
C VAL A 98 -5.70 26.40 -7.50
N MET A 99 -4.55 25.72 -7.53
CA MET A 99 -3.47 25.93 -6.58
C MET A 99 -2.38 26.76 -7.26
N ARG A 100 -1.93 27.85 -6.61
CA ARG A 100 -0.85 28.70 -7.13
C ARG A 100 0.31 28.70 -6.14
N ILE A 101 1.51 28.43 -6.64
CA ILE A 101 2.76 28.43 -5.89
C ILE A 101 3.68 29.46 -6.53
N ASP A 102 4.22 30.39 -5.75
CA ASP A 102 5.00 31.52 -6.26
C ASP A 102 6.23 31.79 -5.39
N ASP A 103 7.42 31.83 -6.01
CA ASP A 103 8.70 32.20 -5.39
C ASP A 103 9.18 33.63 -5.79
N GLY A 104 8.30 34.44 -6.37
CA GLY A 104 8.61 35.76 -6.92
C GLY A 104 9.24 35.72 -8.32
N LYS A 105 9.31 34.55 -8.96
CA LYS A 105 9.78 34.39 -10.36
C LYS A 105 8.65 34.02 -11.30
N GLN A 106 8.49 32.74 -11.60
CA GLN A 106 7.45 32.22 -12.46
C GLN A 106 6.51 31.35 -11.62
N PRO A 107 5.27 31.81 -11.37
CA PRO A 107 4.31 31.05 -10.58
C PRO A 107 4.01 29.70 -11.22
N ARG A 108 4.04 28.64 -10.41
CA ARG A 108 3.49 27.33 -10.78
C ARG A 108 2.00 27.34 -10.47
N VAL A 109 1.20 26.99 -11.47
CA VAL A 109 -0.27 26.95 -11.36
C VAL A 109 -0.70 25.52 -11.64
N LEU A 110 -1.36 24.90 -10.66
CA LEU A 110 -1.98 23.59 -10.79
C LEU A 110 -3.48 23.77 -10.99
N ASN A 111 -3.99 23.27 -12.10
CA ASN A 111 -5.38 23.38 -12.49
C ASN A 111 -6.15 22.11 -12.12
N ASP A 112 -7.47 22.23 -12.05
CA ASP A 112 -8.35 21.07 -11.86
C ASP A 112 -8.01 20.28 -10.59
N VAL A 113 -7.76 20.97 -9.47
CA VAL A 113 -7.42 20.31 -8.19
C VAL A 113 -8.71 20.00 -7.43
N LEU A 114 -8.95 18.72 -7.12
CA LEU A 114 -10.08 18.30 -6.29
C LEU A 114 -9.67 18.18 -4.83
N VAL A 115 -10.61 18.44 -3.92
CA VAL A 115 -10.50 18.14 -2.50
C VAL A 115 -11.39 16.94 -2.21
N GLY A 116 -10.80 15.83 -1.75
CA GLY A 116 -11.50 14.54 -1.65
C GLY A 116 -10.83 13.56 -0.69
N ASP A 117 -11.20 12.29 -0.79
CA ASP A 117 -10.54 11.21 -0.03
C ASP A 117 -9.44 10.57 -0.88
N VAL A 118 -8.21 10.59 -0.37
CA VAL A 118 -7.03 10.05 -1.07
C VAL A 118 -6.64 8.72 -0.43
N TRP A 119 -6.49 7.69 -1.25
CA TRP A 119 -6.11 6.35 -0.81
C TRP A 119 -4.86 5.86 -1.55
N LEU A 120 -3.94 5.24 -0.80
CA LEU A 120 -2.81 4.52 -1.38
C LEU A 120 -3.20 3.07 -1.64
N ALA A 121 -3.20 2.66 -2.91
CA ALA A 121 -3.32 1.27 -3.31
C ALA A 121 -1.92 0.69 -3.54
N SER A 122 -1.55 -0.34 -2.78
CA SER A 122 -0.22 -0.95 -2.87
C SER A 122 -0.23 -2.46 -2.70
N GLY A 123 0.91 -3.08 -3.02
CA GLY A 123 1.11 -4.51 -3.00
C GLY A 123 1.61 -5.04 -4.34
N GLN A 124 1.17 -6.25 -4.69
CA GLN A 124 1.67 -6.98 -5.86
C GLN A 124 0.61 -7.13 -6.95
N SER A 125 0.73 -8.19 -7.76
CA SER A 125 0.04 -8.38 -9.04
C SER A 125 -1.48 -8.39 -8.91
N ASN A 126 -2.03 -8.87 -7.79
CA ASN A 126 -3.48 -8.85 -7.57
C ASN A 126 -4.03 -7.45 -7.26
N MET A 127 -3.25 -6.54 -6.65
CA MET A 127 -3.58 -5.10 -6.59
C MET A 127 -3.34 -4.43 -7.93
N GLU A 128 -2.26 -4.78 -8.63
CA GLU A 128 -1.88 -4.19 -9.92
C GLU A 128 -2.84 -4.55 -11.06
N TRP A 129 -3.55 -5.68 -10.92
CA TRP A 129 -4.38 -6.27 -11.96
C TRP A 129 -5.37 -5.26 -12.55
N SER A 130 -5.31 -5.07 -13.86
CA SER A 130 -6.06 -4.00 -14.50
C SER A 130 -7.52 -4.38 -14.76
N ILE A 131 -8.40 -3.38 -14.93
CA ILE A 131 -9.80 -3.61 -15.33
C ILE A 131 -9.87 -4.42 -16.64
N ALA A 132 -9.00 -4.11 -17.60
CA ALA A 132 -8.96 -4.83 -18.89
C ALA A 132 -8.63 -6.33 -18.75
N GLN A 133 -8.02 -6.75 -17.62
CA GLN A 133 -7.69 -8.14 -17.33
C GLN A 133 -8.68 -8.81 -16.36
N ALA A 134 -9.60 -8.05 -15.77
CA ALA A 134 -10.57 -8.54 -14.78
C ALA A 134 -11.80 -9.15 -15.46
N ALA A 135 -12.78 -9.57 -14.66
CA ALA A 135 -14.09 -10.04 -15.16
C ALA A 135 -14.89 -8.87 -15.75
N ASP A 136 -15.64 -9.14 -16.82
CA ASP A 136 -16.52 -8.18 -17.51
C ASP A 136 -15.86 -6.84 -17.92
N PRO A 137 -14.65 -6.87 -18.53
CA PRO A 137 -13.84 -5.67 -18.73
C PRO A 137 -14.57 -4.59 -19.55
N ASP A 138 -15.26 -4.96 -20.63
CA ASP A 138 -15.96 -4.00 -21.50
C ASP A 138 -17.06 -3.25 -20.75
N ALA A 139 -17.83 -3.95 -19.92
CA ALA A 139 -18.91 -3.36 -19.14
C ALA A 139 -18.35 -2.45 -18.04
N GLU A 140 -17.27 -2.87 -17.36
CA GLU A 140 -16.65 -2.08 -16.30
C GLU A 140 -15.94 -0.83 -16.85
N ILE A 141 -15.27 -0.93 -18.00
CA ILE A 141 -14.69 0.21 -18.70
C ILE A 141 -15.78 1.19 -19.15
N ALA A 142 -16.87 0.71 -19.75
CA ALA A 142 -17.97 1.56 -20.18
C ALA A 142 -18.66 2.31 -19.03
N ARG A 143 -18.67 1.74 -17.82
CA ARG A 143 -19.23 2.35 -16.60
C ARG A 143 -18.31 3.36 -15.92
N ALA A 144 -17.02 3.38 -16.26
CA ALA A 144 -16.03 4.24 -15.61
C ALA A 144 -16.10 5.68 -16.14
N THR A 145 -17.22 6.37 -15.91
CA THR A 145 -17.51 7.71 -16.46
C THR A 145 -17.44 8.84 -15.43
N ASP A 146 -17.03 8.59 -14.19
CA ASP A 146 -16.99 9.60 -13.12
C ASP A 146 -15.60 10.26 -13.02
N PRO A 147 -15.41 11.50 -13.51
CA PRO A 147 -14.12 12.19 -13.45
C PRO A 147 -13.73 12.66 -12.04
N GLN A 148 -14.62 12.49 -11.04
CA GLN A 148 -14.32 12.72 -9.62
C GLN A 148 -13.56 11.53 -9.00
N ILE A 149 -13.43 10.41 -9.72
CA ILE A 149 -12.49 9.34 -9.38
C ILE A 149 -11.23 9.55 -10.21
N ARG A 150 -10.07 9.67 -9.57
CA ARG A 150 -8.80 9.93 -10.24
C ARG A 150 -7.72 8.98 -9.77
N HIS A 151 -6.89 8.52 -10.69
CA HIS A 151 -5.77 7.62 -10.39
C HIS A 151 -4.44 8.30 -10.71
N PHE A 152 -3.46 8.09 -9.84
CA PHE A 152 -2.05 8.40 -10.08
C PHE A 152 -1.28 7.09 -10.06
N LYS A 153 -0.86 6.59 -11.22
CA LYS A 153 -0.04 5.38 -11.31
C LYS A 153 1.44 5.72 -11.13
N ILE A 154 2.07 5.18 -10.10
CA ILE A 154 3.51 5.26 -9.92
C ILE A 154 4.16 4.24 -10.86
N PRO A 155 5.09 4.64 -11.75
CA PRO A 155 5.88 3.71 -12.54
C PRO A 155 6.70 2.79 -11.64
N ARG A 156 6.91 1.55 -12.06
CA ARG A 156 7.82 0.63 -11.38
C ARG A 156 9.24 1.23 -11.37
N SER A 157 9.77 1.45 -10.19
CA SER A 157 11.11 2.00 -9.97
C SER A 157 11.69 1.47 -8.65
N TRP A 158 13.00 1.55 -8.51
CA TRP A 158 13.70 1.05 -7.34
C TRP A 158 14.94 1.91 -7.05
N ALA A 159 15.37 1.90 -5.80
CA ALA A 159 16.59 2.60 -5.40
C ALA A 159 17.22 1.98 -4.16
N GLY A 160 18.55 1.96 -4.12
CA GLY A 160 19.31 1.54 -2.95
C GLY A 160 19.17 2.49 -1.75
N THR A 161 18.78 3.74 -2.00
CA THR A 161 18.54 4.76 -0.97
C THR A 161 17.18 5.44 -1.14
N PRO A 162 16.57 5.95 -0.06
CA PRO A 162 15.31 6.69 -0.15
C PRO A 162 15.39 7.88 -1.12
N GLN A 163 14.44 7.97 -2.05
CA GLN A 163 14.37 9.02 -3.06
C GLN A 163 13.47 10.17 -2.61
N ALA A 164 13.79 11.39 -3.04
CA ALA A 164 12.96 12.57 -2.79
C ALA A 164 11.86 12.76 -3.85
N GLN A 165 11.99 12.11 -5.01
CA GLN A 165 11.10 12.24 -6.16
C GLN A 165 10.67 10.87 -6.67
N LEU A 166 9.44 10.81 -7.17
CA LEU A 166 8.97 9.66 -7.94
C LEU A 166 9.62 9.68 -9.33
N ALA A 167 9.86 8.49 -9.90
CA ALA A 167 10.38 8.36 -11.27
C ALA A 167 9.40 8.88 -12.34
N GLY A 168 8.11 9.03 -12.01
CA GLY A 168 7.09 9.58 -12.91
C GLY A 168 5.68 9.41 -12.36
N GLY A 169 4.70 9.36 -13.27
CA GLY A 169 3.27 9.23 -12.97
C GLY A 169 2.49 10.50 -13.32
N GLU A 170 1.17 10.38 -13.45
CA GLU A 170 0.27 11.51 -13.74
C GLU A 170 -1.10 11.22 -13.13
N TRP A 171 -1.82 12.27 -12.75
CA TRP A 171 -3.22 12.16 -12.35
C TRP A 171 -4.11 12.01 -13.57
N VAL A 172 -5.00 11.03 -13.53
CA VAL A 172 -5.86 10.66 -14.64
C VAL A 172 -7.27 10.53 -14.10
N ALA A 173 -8.18 11.40 -14.58
CA ALA A 173 -9.61 11.27 -14.31
C ALA A 173 -10.18 10.01 -14.97
N ALA A 174 -11.06 9.30 -14.27
CA ALA A 174 -11.66 8.10 -14.80
C ALA A 174 -12.58 8.43 -15.99
N SER A 175 -12.33 7.73 -17.10
CA SER A 175 -13.15 7.73 -18.30
C SER A 175 -13.05 6.37 -18.98
N PRO A 176 -14.02 5.98 -19.85
CA PRO A 176 -13.93 4.73 -20.59
C PRO A 176 -12.67 4.62 -21.47
N GLN A 177 -12.07 5.74 -21.88
CA GLN A 177 -10.87 5.74 -22.73
C GLN A 177 -9.62 5.28 -21.98
N VAL A 178 -9.58 5.45 -20.66
CA VAL A 178 -8.38 5.19 -19.85
C VAL A 178 -8.59 4.13 -18.77
N ALA A 179 -9.84 3.88 -18.35
CA ALA A 179 -10.14 3.04 -17.19
C ALA A 179 -9.60 1.61 -17.29
N GLY A 180 -9.47 1.07 -18.52
CA GLY A 180 -8.91 -0.25 -18.75
C GLY A 180 -7.52 -0.47 -18.13
N ARG A 181 -6.73 0.60 -17.93
CA ARG A 181 -5.37 0.54 -17.35
C ARG A 181 -5.31 0.67 -15.83
N PHE A 182 -6.43 0.99 -15.18
CA PHE A 182 -6.45 1.17 -13.73
C PHE A 182 -6.46 -0.17 -13.00
N SER A 183 -5.86 -0.22 -11.80
CA SER A 183 -6.08 -1.31 -10.85
C SER A 183 -7.58 -1.54 -10.68
N ALA A 184 -8.05 -2.75 -10.99
CA ALA A 184 -9.46 -3.11 -10.90
C ALA A 184 -9.95 -3.06 -9.44
N VAL A 185 -9.16 -3.61 -8.51
CA VAL A 185 -9.49 -3.59 -7.07
C VAL A 185 -9.63 -2.16 -6.58
N ALA A 186 -8.64 -1.30 -6.86
CA ALA A 186 -8.65 0.08 -6.39
C ALA A 186 -9.75 0.92 -7.05
N HIS A 187 -10.04 0.67 -8.34
CA HIS A 187 -11.11 1.38 -9.04
C HIS A 187 -12.50 0.99 -8.51
N HIS A 188 -12.78 -0.30 -8.31
CA HIS A 188 -14.05 -0.73 -7.73
C HIS A 188 -14.20 -0.22 -6.30
N PHE A 189 -13.14 -0.27 -5.50
CA PHE A 189 -13.10 0.36 -4.17
C PHE A 189 -13.46 1.85 -4.22
N ALA A 190 -12.80 2.62 -5.09
CA ALA A 190 -13.05 4.05 -5.24
C ALA A 190 -14.49 4.34 -5.72
N ARG A 191 -15.03 3.54 -6.64
CA ARG A 191 -16.40 3.66 -7.14
C ARG A 191 -17.44 3.44 -6.03
N GLU A 192 -17.25 2.42 -5.19
CA GLU A 192 -18.13 2.15 -4.05
C GLU A 192 -18.11 3.30 -3.05
N LEU A 193 -16.92 3.80 -2.68
CA LEU A 193 -16.81 4.95 -1.78
C LEU A 193 -17.41 6.23 -2.38
N ARG A 194 -17.15 6.49 -3.66
CA ARG A 194 -17.67 7.65 -4.39
C ARG A 194 -19.20 7.65 -4.43
N ALA A 195 -19.81 6.48 -4.64
CA ALA A 195 -21.25 6.30 -4.69
C ALA A 195 -21.92 6.54 -3.32
N VAL A 196 -21.30 6.08 -2.23
CA VAL A 196 -21.85 6.23 -0.87
C VAL A 196 -21.61 7.63 -0.30
N THR A 197 -20.41 8.17 -0.47
CA THR A 197 -20.00 9.41 0.22
C THR A 197 -20.34 10.68 -0.54
N GLY A 198 -20.50 10.62 -1.86
CA GLY A 198 -20.63 11.83 -2.66
C GLY A 198 -19.31 12.60 -2.90
N VAL A 199 -18.19 12.14 -2.32
CA VAL A 199 -16.90 12.85 -2.25
C VAL A 199 -15.96 12.40 -3.38
N PRO A 200 -15.14 13.30 -3.97
CA PRO A 200 -14.11 12.89 -4.92
C PRO A 200 -13.12 11.89 -4.33
N VAL A 201 -12.65 10.94 -5.12
CA VAL A 201 -11.71 9.89 -4.65
C VAL A 201 -10.44 9.91 -5.49
N GLY A 202 -9.29 10.10 -4.84
CA GLY A 202 -7.98 9.96 -5.43
C GLY A 202 -7.35 8.63 -5.06
N ILE A 203 -6.83 7.89 -6.04
CA ILE A 203 -6.08 6.65 -5.83
C ILE A 203 -4.63 6.89 -6.25
N ILE A 204 -3.70 6.77 -5.31
CA ILE A 204 -2.28 6.64 -5.62
C ILE A 204 -1.99 5.14 -5.75
N ASP A 205 -1.64 4.68 -6.94
CA ASP A 205 -1.38 3.27 -7.24
C ASP A 205 0.13 3.03 -7.27
N SER A 206 0.63 2.37 -6.22
CA SER A 206 2.02 1.97 -6.02
C SER A 206 2.12 0.45 -5.91
N THR A 207 2.11 -0.25 -7.04
CA THR A 207 2.10 -1.72 -7.08
C THR A 207 3.22 -2.28 -7.94
N TRP A 208 3.71 -3.46 -7.60
CA TRP A 208 4.61 -4.22 -8.47
C TRP A 208 4.37 -5.73 -8.33
N GLY A 209 3.88 -6.36 -9.41
CA GLY A 209 3.69 -7.80 -9.51
C GLY A 209 4.88 -8.63 -9.05
N GLY A 210 4.61 -9.71 -8.30
CA GLY A 210 5.63 -10.60 -7.79
C GLY A 210 6.37 -10.10 -6.55
N SER A 211 6.18 -8.86 -6.11
CA SER A 211 6.95 -8.32 -4.98
C SER A 211 6.73 -9.06 -3.65
N ARG A 212 7.81 -9.16 -2.88
CA ARG A 212 7.81 -9.61 -1.48
C ARG A 212 7.66 -8.42 -0.53
N ILE A 213 7.10 -8.66 0.66
CA ILE A 213 6.84 -7.58 1.62
C ILE A 213 8.13 -6.85 2.04
N GLU A 214 9.25 -7.56 2.11
CA GLU A 214 10.57 -7.02 2.46
C GLU A 214 10.97 -5.83 1.58
N ALA A 215 10.59 -5.85 0.30
CA ALA A 215 10.89 -4.79 -0.65
C ALA A 215 10.15 -3.47 -0.36
N TRP A 216 9.04 -3.55 0.38
CA TRP A 216 8.15 -2.44 0.74
C TRP A 216 8.40 -1.88 2.15
N ILE A 217 9.36 -2.45 2.88
CA ILE A 217 9.76 -1.99 4.21
C ILE A 217 11.14 -1.32 4.10
N ASP A 218 11.38 -0.23 4.82
CA ASP A 218 12.73 0.34 4.87
C ASP A 218 13.76 -0.63 5.48
N ALA A 219 15.04 -0.35 5.27
CA ALA A 219 16.11 -1.18 5.79
C ALA A 219 16.16 -1.16 7.33
N PRO A 220 16.05 0.00 8.02
CA PRO A 220 16.12 0.05 9.49
C PRO A 220 15.03 -0.77 10.20
N SER A 221 13.78 -0.74 9.72
CA SER A 221 12.67 -1.50 10.33
C SER A 221 12.81 -3.01 10.14
N GLN A 222 13.68 -3.43 9.23
CA GLN A 222 14.07 -4.83 9.03
C GLN A 222 15.36 -5.20 9.77
N GLY A 223 16.00 -4.27 10.48
CA GLY A 223 17.30 -4.47 11.12
C GLY A 223 18.46 -4.58 10.15
N LEU A 224 18.32 -3.98 8.95
CA LEU A 224 19.33 -3.98 7.90
C LEU A 224 20.14 -2.67 7.90
N ASP A 225 21.40 -2.76 7.50
CA ASP A 225 22.28 -1.60 7.30
C ASP A 225 21.97 -0.92 5.96
N GLU A 226 21.54 0.34 6.00
CA GLU A 226 21.20 1.15 4.82
C GLU A 226 22.39 1.34 3.87
N VAL A 227 23.61 1.48 4.39
CA VAL A 227 24.82 1.64 3.57
C VAL A 227 25.08 0.36 2.79
N LYS A 228 24.88 -0.80 3.44
CA LYS A 228 25.02 -2.09 2.79
C LYS A 228 23.92 -2.29 1.73
N VAL A 229 22.66 -1.98 2.04
CA VAL A 229 21.56 -2.07 1.07
C VAL A 229 21.85 -1.21 -0.17
N ALA A 230 22.34 0.02 0.02
CA ALA A 230 22.71 0.90 -1.07
C ALA A 230 23.88 0.37 -1.90
N ALA A 231 24.92 -0.18 -1.25
CA ALA A 231 26.06 -0.77 -1.93
C ALA A 231 25.68 -2.02 -2.73
N ASP A 232 24.86 -2.91 -2.15
CA ASP A 232 24.36 -4.11 -2.81
C ASP A 232 23.51 -3.72 -4.03
N ALA A 233 22.63 -2.74 -3.87
CA ALA A 233 21.78 -2.19 -4.93
C ALA A 233 22.57 -1.63 -6.13
N ALA A 234 23.74 -1.04 -5.89
CA ALA A 234 24.57 -0.46 -6.95
C ALA A 234 25.15 -1.49 -7.94
N SER A 235 25.08 -2.79 -7.61
CA SER A 235 25.56 -3.88 -8.46
C SER A 235 24.45 -4.63 -9.21
N LEU A 236 23.19 -4.25 -9.02
CA LEU A 236 22.03 -4.95 -9.59
C LEU A 236 21.67 -4.43 -10.99
N GLY A 237 21.28 -5.34 -11.87
CA GLY A 237 20.56 -5.10 -13.11
C GLY A 237 19.05 -5.26 -12.95
N GLU A 238 18.29 -4.92 -14.00
CA GLU A 238 16.82 -4.98 -13.99
C GLU A 238 16.27 -6.41 -13.80
N ASP A 239 17.02 -7.43 -14.20
CA ASP A 239 16.63 -8.85 -14.13
C ASP A 239 16.92 -9.49 -12.75
N ASP A 240 17.50 -8.76 -11.79
CA ASP A 240 17.97 -9.32 -10.51
C ASP A 240 16.87 -9.43 -9.42
N ASP A 241 15.63 -9.72 -9.80
CA ASP A 241 14.49 -9.87 -8.88
C ASP A 241 14.34 -8.68 -7.91
N ILE A 242 14.49 -7.46 -8.44
CA ILE A 242 14.49 -6.21 -7.67
C ILE A 242 13.31 -6.09 -6.70
N ASN A 243 12.13 -6.48 -7.16
CA ASN A 243 10.88 -6.45 -6.40
C ASN A 243 10.83 -7.47 -5.25
N GLN A 244 11.82 -8.36 -5.13
CA GLN A 244 11.99 -9.29 -4.00
C GLN A 244 12.95 -8.80 -2.94
N ARG A 245 13.76 -7.78 -3.25
CA ARG A 245 14.89 -7.37 -2.41
C ARG A 245 14.49 -6.33 -1.38
N PRO A 246 15.00 -6.42 -0.13
CA PRO A 246 14.62 -5.51 0.93
C PRO A 246 14.77 -4.03 0.57
N ALA A 247 13.80 -3.21 0.97
CA ALA A 247 13.78 -1.74 0.88
C ALA A 247 13.80 -1.08 -0.50
N LEU A 248 14.14 -1.80 -1.58
CA LEU A 248 14.38 -1.17 -2.88
C LEU A 248 13.13 -0.50 -3.46
N LEU A 249 11.95 -1.11 -3.30
CA LEU A 249 10.70 -0.54 -3.79
C LEU A 249 10.19 0.57 -2.87
N TYR A 250 10.28 0.36 -1.55
CA TYR A 250 9.95 1.39 -0.56
C TYR A 250 10.69 2.70 -0.86
N ASN A 251 12.00 2.62 -1.08
CA ASN A 251 12.87 3.76 -1.31
C ASN A 251 12.45 4.64 -2.50
N ALA A 252 11.96 4.03 -3.59
CA ALA A 252 11.65 4.73 -4.83
C ALA A 252 10.17 4.98 -5.08
N MET A 253 9.28 4.17 -4.49
CA MET A 253 7.84 4.19 -4.79
C MET A 253 6.97 4.62 -3.61
N ILE A 254 7.45 4.48 -2.35
CA ILE A 254 6.67 4.83 -1.16
C ILE A 254 7.25 6.03 -0.43
N HIS A 255 8.56 6.04 -0.17
CA HIS A 255 9.23 7.14 0.53
C HIS A 255 8.97 8.52 -0.10
N PRO A 256 9.00 8.70 -1.45
CA PRO A 256 8.75 10.01 -2.05
C PRO A 256 7.32 10.54 -1.88
N LEU A 257 6.38 9.71 -1.40
CA LEU A 257 5.00 10.12 -1.17
C LEU A 257 4.85 10.94 0.11
N GLN A 258 5.85 10.99 0.97
CA GLN A 258 5.79 11.75 2.21
C GLN A 258 6.11 13.23 1.95
N PRO A 259 5.43 14.20 2.60
CA PRO A 259 4.32 14.04 3.53
C PRO A 259 2.93 14.25 2.89
N TYR A 260 2.57 13.54 1.82
CA TYR A 260 1.25 13.68 1.20
C TYR A 260 0.15 13.09 2.09
N ALA A 261 -0.83 13.90 2.49
CA ALA A 261 -1.93 13.44 3.33
C ALA A 261 -2.85 12.45 2.56
N MET A 262 -3.22 11.35 3.21
CA MET A 262 -4.10 10.31 2.68
C MET A 262 -5.08 9.81 3.73
N ARG A 263 -6.33 9.51 3.33
CA ARG A 263 -7.37 8.90 4.16
C ARG A 263 -6.98 7.50 4.66
N GLY A 264 -6.21 6.74 3.88
CA GLY A 264 -5.79 5.39 4.28
C GLY A 264 -5.05 4.63 3.18
N VAL A 265 -4.74 3.37 3.49
CA VAL A 265 -4.05 2.43 2.61
C VAL A 265 -4.92 1.21 2.35
N ILE A 266 -4.97 0.76 1.09
CA ILE A 266 -5.45 -0.56 0.70
C ILE A 266 -4.28 -1.41 0.19
N TRP A 267 -4.12 -2.60 0.76
CA TRP A 267 -2.97 -3.48 0.55
C TRP A 267 -3.41 -4.85 0.05
N TYR A 268 -2.81 -5.34 -1.05
CA TYR A 268 -3.03 -6.71 -1.50
C TYR A 268 -1.72 -7.34 -1.95
N GLN A 269 -1.13 -8.09 -1.01
CA GLN A 269 0.13 -8.79 -1.18
C GLN A 269 0.24 -9.95 -0.21
N GLY A 270 1.06 -10.93 -0.59
CA GLY A 270 1.46 -12.02 0.28
C GLY A 270 1.86 -13.27 -0.47
N GLU A 271 1.42 -13.41 -1.72
CA GLU A 271 1.60 -14.61 -2.51
C GLU A 271 3.09 -14.98 -2.66
N SER A 272 3.96 -14.00 -2.86
CA SER A 272 5.42 -14.21 -2.95
C SER A 272 6.08 -14.54 -1.59
N ASN A 273 5.37 -14.34 -0.47
CA ASN A 273 5.79 -14.72 0.87
C ASN A 273 5.14 -16.05 1.33
N ALA A 274 4.21 -16.63 0.55
CA ALA A 274 3.58 -17.92 0.84
C ALA A 274 4.29 -19.10 0.16
N ASN A 275 5.60 -18.99 -0.04
CA ASN A 275 6.39 -19.99 -0.75
C ASN A 275 6.86 -21.16 0.12
N THR A 276 7.03 -20.93 1.42
CA THR A 276 7.39 -21.93 2.44
C THR A 276 6.67 -21.57 3.73
N VAL A 277 6.52 -22.52 4.67
CA VAL A 277 5.94 -22.20 5.98
C VAL A 277 6.82 -21.19 6.72
N GLU A 278 8.14 -21.28 6.58
CA GLU A 278 9.07 -20.35 7.20
C GLU A 278 8.86 -18.91 6.71
N ASP A 279 8.74 -18.72 5.39
CA ASP A 279 8.46 -17.42 4.79
C ASP A 279 7.12 -16.85 5.30
N ALA A 280 6.10 -17.70 5.36
CA ALA A 280 4.78 -17.32 5.84
C ALA A 280 4.77 -16.95 7.34
N LEU A 281 5.58 -17.64 8.16
CA LEU A 281 5.77 -17.33 9.57
C LEU A 281 6.51 -16.00 9.77
N ARG A 282 7.51 -15.68 8.92
CA ARG A 282 8.20 -14.38 8.96
C ARG A 282 7.25 -13.21 8.69
N TYR A 283 6.23 -13.43 7.84
CA TYR A 283 5.19 -12.44 7.55
C TYR A 283 4.46 -11.94 8.80
N ARG A 284 4.29 -12.79 9.84
CA ARG A 284 3.66 -12.40 11.13
C ARG A 284 4.36 -11.22 11.80
N ARG A 285 5.66 -11.02 11.55
CA ARG A 285 6.45 -9.89 12.06
C ARG A 285 6.60 -8.78 11.02
N GLN A 286 6.82 -9.14 9.76
CA GLN A 286 7.06 -8.18 8.69
C GLN A 286 5.84 -7.32 8.40
N PHE A 287 4.63 -7.90 8.42
CA PHE A 287 3.42 -7.14 8.08
C PHE A 287 3.05 -6.05 9.09
N PRO A 288 3.00 -6.32 10.41
CA PRO A 288 2.81 -5.23 11.38
C PRO A 288 3.98 -4.23 11.36
N ALA A 289 5.22 -4.67 11.11
CA ALA A 289 6.36 -3.75 10.97
C ALA A 289 6.21 -2.79 9.79
N LEU A 290 5.73 -3.26 8.64
CA LEU A 290 5.38 -2.41 7.48
C LEU A 290 4.35 -1.35 7.88
N ILE A 291 3.27 -1.77 8.54
CA ILE A 291 2.18 -0.88 8.94
C ILE A 291 2.69 0.18 9.94
N ASP A 292 3.47 -0.23 10.95
CA ASP A 292 4.03 0.70 11.94
C ASP A 292 5.04 1.67 11.33
N GLN A 293 5.89 1.19 10.43
CA GLN A 293 6.86 2.00 9.70
C GLN A 293 6.14 3.07 8.87
N TRP A 294 5.18 2.68 8.05
CA TRP A 294 4.42 3.61 7.22
C TRP A 294 3.63 4.58 8.11
N ARG A 295 2.94 4.09 9.15
CA ARG A 295 2.27 4.99 10.11
C ARG A 295 3.23 6.00 10.75
N GLY A 296 4.46 5.59 11.09
CA GLY A 296 5.48 6.48 11.66
C GLY A 296 5.85 7.64 10.73
N GLN A 297 5.88 7.40 9.43
CA GLN A 297 6.20 8.39 8.40
C GLN A 297 5.10 9.45 8.20
N TRP A 298 3.84 9.02 8.29
CA TRP A 298 2.69 9.91 8.16
C TRP A 298 2.19 10.47 9.51
N ARG A 299 2.75 10.03 10.64
CA ARG A 299 2.33 10.43 12.00
C ARG A 299 2.42 11.93 12.25
N THR A 300 3.31 12.65 11.56
CA THR A 300 3.48 14.10 11.71
C THR A 300 2.42 14.93 10.98
N GLN A 301 1.64 14.33 10.06
CA GLN A 301 0.60 15.03 9.29
C GLN A 301 -0.78 14.95 9.92
N TRP A 302 -0.98 13.99 10.82
CA TRP A 302 -2.30 13.67 11.35
C TRP A 302 -2.23 13.72 12.87
N ASP A 303 -3.06 14.56 13.47
CA ASP A 303 -3.49 14.37 14.86
C ASP A 303 -4.41 13.13 14.99
N ALA A 304 -4.40 12.23 14.00
CA ALA A 304 -5.31 11.09 13.87
C ALA A 304 -4.74 9.83 14.53
N PRO A 305 -5.52 9.16 15.39
CA PRO A 305 -5.19 7.83 15.88
C PRO A 305 -5.16 6.86 14.71
N SER A 306 -3.96 6.37 14.36
CA SER A 306 -3.69 5.32 13.36
C SER A 306 -4.28 5.52 11.95
N LEU A 307 -3.45 5.95 10.98
CA LEU A 307 -3.75 5.88 9.54
C LEU A 307 -4.43 4.54 9.19
N PRO A 308 -5.66 4.54 8.64
CA PRO A 308 -6.37 3.32 8.26
C PRO A 308 -5.53 2.44 7.32
N PHE A 309 -5.42 1.16 7.65
CA PHE A 309 -4.68 0.18 6.85
C PHE A 309 -5.55 -1.06 6.63
N LEU A 310 -6.03 -1.23 5.40
CA LEU A 310 -6.98 -2.26 5.03
C LEU A 310 -6.30 -3.23 4.06
N TRP A 311 -6.51 -4.53 4.20
CA TRP A 311 -5.89 -5.50 3.28
C TRP A 311 -6.83 -6.58 2.81
N VAL A 312 -6.43 -7.20 1.71
CA VAL A 312 -7.07 -8.38 1.16
C VAL A 312 -6.35 -9.62 1.67
N GLN A 313 -7.08 -10.53 2.33
CA GLN A 313 -6.55 -11.86 2.65
C GLN A 313 -6.24 -12.60 1.35
N LEU A 314 -5.19 -13.42 1.30
CA LEU A 314 -4.92 -14.22 0.10
C LEU A 314 -6.13 -15.05 -0.32
N ALA A 315 -6.45 -15.00 -1.61
CA ALA A 315 -7.54 -15.78 -2.20
C ALA A 315 -7.19 -17.27 -2.23
N ASN A 316 -8.17 -18.14 -2.47
CA ASN A 316 -7.93 -19.57 -2.69
C ASN A 316 -7.16 -19.81 -4.00
N TYR A 317 -6.13 -20.65 -3.94
CA TYR A 317 -5.28 -21.03 -5.06
C TYR A 317 -4.59 -22.35 -4.74
N SER A 318 -4.52 -23.28 -5.69
CA SER A 318 -3.77 -24.53 -5.50
C SER A 318 -2.30 -24.30 -5.82
N SER A 319 -1.53 -23.95 -4.79
CA SER A 319 -0.12 -23.57 -4.87
C SER A 319 0.83 -24.70 -5.26
N GLY A 320 0.39 -25.97 -5.14
CA GLY A 320 1.23 -27.16 -5.25
C GLY A 320 2.14 -27.40 -4.04
N LYS A 321 2.08 -26.51 -3.04
CA LYS A 321 2.94 -26.52 -1.84
C LYS A 321 2.22 -26.95 -0.58
N ASP A 322 0.91 -27.12 -0.63
CA ASP A 322 0.13 -27.66 0.48
C ASP A 322 0.48 -29.14 0.71
N ARG A 323 0.69 -29.51 1.97
CA ARG A 323 0.98 -30.87 2.43
C ARG A 323 -0.07 -31.40 3.41
N GLY A 324 -1.17 -30.66 3.59
CA GLY A 324 -2.29 -30.99 4.47
C GLY A 324 -2.05 -30.55 5.92
N ASP A 325 -0.99 -31.04 6.56
CA ASP A 325 -0.59 -30.60 7.91
C ASP A 325 0.07 -29.21 7.90
N ALA A 326 0.83 -28.93 6.84
CA ALA A 326 1.57 -27.70 6.60
C ALA A 326 1.19 -27.07 5.25
N SER A 327 0.47 -25.94 5.31
CA SER A 327 0.12 -25.12 4.14
C SER A 327 0.72 -23.73 4.30
N PRO A 328 1.81 -23.37 3.57
CA PRO A 328 2.38 -22.02 3.59
C PRO A 328 1.34 -20.92 3.35
N TRP A 329 0.38 -21.21 2.48
CA TRP A 329 -0.69 -20.29 2.11
C TRP A 329 -1.67 -20.05 3.26
N ALA A 330 -2.10 -21.12 3.94
CA ALA A 330 -2.96 -20.99 5.12
C ALA A 330 -2.24 -20.28 6.27
N VAL A 331 -0.96 -20.58 6.50
CA VAL A 331 -0.12 -19.90 7.51
C VAL A 331 0.01 -18.41 7.20
N LEU A 332 0.13 -18.03 5.92
CA LEU A 332 0.20 -16.62 5.56
C LEU A 332 -1.16 -15.92 5.76
N ARG A 333 -2.28 -16.56 5.42
CA ARG A 333 -3.62 -16.01 5.73
C ARG A 333 -3.79 -15.78 7.23
N GLU A 334 -3.34 -16.73 8.04
CA GLU A 334 -3.32 -16.58 9.50
C GLU A 334 -2.45 -15.39 9.91
N ALA A 335 -1.25 -15.25 9.34
CA ALA A 335 -0.38 -14.10 9.62
C ALA A 335 -1.06 -12.77 9.29
N GLN A 336 -1.79 -12.69 8.17
CA GLN A 336 -2.59 -11.52 7.82
C GLN A 336 -3.72 -11.28 8.83
N SER A 337 -4.44 -12.31 9.25
CA SER A 337 -5.54 -12.18 10.22
C SER A 337 -5.05 -11.84 11.63
N MET A 338 -3.87 -12.33 12.03
CA MET A 338 -3.25 -11.98 13.31
C MET A 338 -2.98 -10.48 13.40
N THR A 339 -2.63 -9.81 12.30
CA THR A 339 -2.36 -8.35 12.27
C THR A 339 -3.57 -7.48 12.64
N LEU A 340 -4.79 -8.04 12.70
CA LEU A 340 -6.00 -7.32 13.13
C LEU A 340 -5.96 -6.82 14.59
N TRP A 341 -4.96 -7.22 15.40
CA TRP A 341 -4.75 -6.63 16.72
C TRP A 341 -4.38 -5.14 16.66
N MET A 342 -3.85 -4.66 15.52
CA MET A 342 -3.47 -3.27 15.34
C MET A 342 -4.71 -2.39 15.15
N PRO A 343 -4.84 -1.24 15.84
CA PRO A 343 -5.97 -0.34 15.67
C PRO A 343 -6.01 0.25 14.25
N GLY A 344 -7.20 0.66 13.80
CA GLY A 344 -7.38 1.26 12.47
C GLY A 344 -7.12 0.28 11.34
N THR A 345 -7.39 -1.01 11.54
CA THR A 345 -7.18 -2.06 10.54
C THR A 345 -8.42 -2.89 10.25
N ALA A 346 -8.49 -3.46 9.05
CA ALA A 346 -9.49 -4.46 8.68
C ALA A 346 -9.01 -5.32 7.51
N GLN A 347 -9.60 -6.51 7.40
CA GLN A 347 -9.27 -7.52 6.40
C GLN A 347 -10.50 -7.88 5.57
N ALA A 348 -10.36 -7.80 4.25
CA ALA A 348 -11.28 -8.39 3.29
C ALA A 348 -10.89 -9.86 3.07
N VAL A 349 -11.69 -10.79 3.62
CA VAL A 349 -11.54 -12.24 3.38
C VAL A 349 -11.96 -12.55 1.93
N THR A 350 -11.22 -13.40 1.20
CA THR A 350 -11.45 -13.68 -0.24
C THR A 350 -11.29 -15.16 -0.63
N ILE A 351 -11.36 -16.07 0.33
CA ILE A 351 -11.24 -17.53 0.09
C ILE A 351 -12.32 -18.13 -0.84
N ASP A 352 -13.32 -17.34 -1.21
CA ASP A 352 -14.42 -17.69 -2.08
C ASP A 352 -14.39 -16.97 -3.44
N ILE A 353 -13.38 -16.12 -3.67
CA ILE A 353 -13.20 -15.33 -4.89
C ILE A 353 -12.08 -15.91 -5.77
N GLY A 354 -11.14 -16.64 -5.17
CA GLY A 354 -9.97 -17.22 -5.82
C GLY A 354 -10.28 -18.33 -6.82
N ASP A 355 -9.29 -18.65 -7.64
CA ASP A 355 -9.32 -19.72 -8.63
C ASP A 355 -8.27 -20.79 -8.26
N PRO A 356 -8.65 -22.07 -8.12
CA PRO A 356 -7.68 -23.13 -7.86
C PRO A 356 -6.54 -23.21 -8.88
N SER A 357 -6.81 -22.87 -10.13
CA SER A 357 -5.91 -23.00 -11.28
C SER A 357 -5.19 -21.71 -11.66
N ASP A 358 -5.65 -20.57 -11.15
CA ASP A 358 -5.08 -19.26 -11.45
C ASP A 358 -4.92 -18.44 -10.17
N ILE A 359 -3.69 -18.03 -9.88
CA ILE A 359 -3.36 -17.21 -8.71
C ILE A 359 -3.97 -15.80 -8.78
N HIS A 360 -4.47 -15.38 -9.97
CA HIS A 360 -5.05 -14.08 -10.24
C HIS A 360 -6.57 -14.17 -10.46
N PRO A 361 -7.40 -14.21 -9.40
CA PRO A 361 -8.84 -14.29 -9.58
C PRO A 361 -9.39 -13.06 -10.29
N ARG A 362 -10.31 -13.28 -11.24
CA ARG A 362 -10.83 -12.22 -12.11
C ARG A 362 -11.93 -11.37 -11.48
N ASN A 363 -12.66 -11.88 -10.48
CA ASN A 363 -13.67 -11.10 -9.77
C ASN A 363 -12.99 -10.11 -8.81
N LYS A 364 -12.53 -8.99 -9.35
CA LYS A 364 -11.93 -7.88 -8.59
C LYS A 364 -13.00 -6.94 -8.02
N GLN A 365 -14.22 -7.01 -8.55
CA GLN A 365 -15.39 -6.27 -8.12
C GLN A 365 -15.70 -6.54 -6.65
N ASP A 366 -15.86 -7.81 -6.27
CA ASP A 366 -16.17 -8.17 -4.89
C ASP A 366 -15.01 -7.90 -3.93
N VAL A 367 -13.75 -7.99 -4.41
CA VAL A 367 -12.58 -7.59 -3.61
C VAL A 367 -12.62 -6.10 -3.28
N GLY A 368 -12.81 -5.25 -4.29
CA GLY A 368 -12.93 -3.80 -4.11
C GLY A 368 -14.12 -3.42 -3.22
N ARG A 369 -15.27 -4.10 -3.39
CA ARG A 369 -16.46 -3.90 -2.55
C ARG A 369 -16.22 -4.25 -1.09
N ARG A 370 -15.56 -5.38 -0.80
CA ARG A 370 -15.23 -5.79 0.59
C ARG A 370 -14.24 -4.81 1.25
N LEU A 371 -13.26 -4.32 0.51
CA LEU A 371 -12.39 -3.24 0.99
C LEU A 371 -13.17 -1.94 1.25
N ALA A 372 -14.15 -1.59 0.42
CA ALA A 372 -14.97 -0.40 0.61
C ALA A 372 -15.84 -0.51 1.88
N LEU A 373 -16.41 -1.69 2.16
CA LEU A 373 -17.10 -1.94 3.44
C LEU A 373 -16.15 -1.79 4.64
N ALA A 374 -14.93 -2.34 4.53
CA ALA A 374 -13.90 -2.18 5.55
C ALA A 374 -13.53 -0.70 5.76
N ALA A 375 -13.39 0.09 4.70
CA ALA A 375 -13.12 1.52 4.78
C ALA A 375 -14.28 2.28 5.44
N ARG A 376 -15.53 2.03 5.04
CA ARG A 376 -16.73 2.63 5.64
C ARG A 376 -16.77 2.45 7.15
N HIS A 377 -16.43 1.26 7.63
CA HIS A 377 -16.33 1.03 9.06
C HIS A 377 -15.12 1.74 9.69
N VAL A 378 -13.91 1.46 9.20
CA VAL A 378 -12.65 1.85 9.87
C VAL A 378 -12.34 3.34 9.72
N ALA A 379 -12.52 3.89 8.52
CA ALA A 379 -12.12 5.26 8.19
C ALA A 379 -13.27 6.27 8.31
N TYR A 380 -14.52 5.82 8.18
CA TYR A 380 -15.71 6.68 8.23
C TYR A 380 -16.60 6.44 9.45
N GLY A 381 -16.32 5.42 10.27
CA GLY A 381 -17.08 5.13 11.50
C GLY A 381 -18.50 4.63 11.26
N GLU A 382 -18.81 4.16 10.05
CA GLU A 382 -20.15 3.68 9.72
C GLU A 382 -20.45 2.33 10.37
N ALA A 383 -21.69 2.17 10.83
CA ALA A 383 -22.21 0.89 11.35
C ALA A 383 -22.67 -0.01 10.19
N VAL A 384 -21.72 -0.64 9.50
CA VAL A 384 -21.97 -1.56 8.38
C VAL A 384 -21.35 -2.94 8.64
N ALA A 385 -21.91 -3.98 8.01
CA ALA A 385 -21.26 -5.27 7.94
C ALA A 385 -20.01 -5.17 7.05
N PHE A 386 -18.82 -5.43 7.60
CA PHE A 386 -17.55 -5.24 6.91
C PHE A 386 -16.61 -6.46 6.91
N HIS A 387 -16.85 -7.43 7.77
CA HIS A 387 -16.21 -8.73 7.80
C HIS A 387 -17.24 -9.85 8.05
N GLY A 388 -16.92 -11.05 7.57
CA GLY A 388 -17.68 -12.26 7.89
C GLY A 388 -17.30 -12.82 9.26
N PRO A 389 -17.79 -14.03 9.60
CA PRO A 389 -17.54 -14.63 10.91
C PRO A 389 -16.05 -14.77 11.26
N THR A 390 -15.67 -14.35 12.46
CA THR A 390 -14.32 -14.53 13.03
C THR A 390 -14.40 -15.41 14.28
N PRO A 391 -13.54 -16.44 14.42
CA PRO A 391 -13.57 -17.30 15.60
C PRO A 391 -13.26 -16.47 16.86
N GLN A 392 -14.05 -16.64 17.91
CA GLN A 392 -13.87 -15.97 19.20
C GLN A 392 -13.41 -16.96 20.26
N TYR A 393 -14.07 -18.11 20.32
CA TYR A 393 -13.82 -19.12 21.34
C TYR A 393 -14.07 -20.51 20.79
N THR A 394 -13.28 -21.48 21.27
CA THR A 394 -13.49 -22.91 21.00
C THR A 394 -13.52 -23.66 22.33
N ARG A 395 -14.57 -24.43 22.55
CA ARG A 395 -14.70 -25.34 23.70
C ARG A 395 -14.73 -26.78 23.24
N PHE A 396 -13.91 -27.63 23.82
CA PHE A 396 -13.95 -29.08 23.60
C PHE A 396 -14.78 -29.73 24.71
N GLU A 397 -15.90 -30.35 24.34
CA GLU A 397 -16.81 -31.02 25.28
C GLU A 397 -17.20 -32.40 24.76
N GLY A 398 -16.89 -33.43 25.54
CA GLY A 398 -17.13 -34.81 25.16
C GLY A 398 -16.44 -35.17 23.83
N LYS A 399 -17.23 -35.37 22.78
CA LYS A 399 -16.77 -35.76 21.43
C LYS A 399 -16.86 -34.62 20.40
N ALA A 400 -17.05 -33.39 20.84
CA ALA A 400 -17.29 -32.25 19.95
C ALA A 400 -16.41 -31.04 20.28
N ALA A 401 -16.13 -30.24 19.25
CA ALA A 401 -15.68 -28.87 19.40
C ALA A 401 -16.87 -27.92 19.17
N HIS A 402 -17.08 -26.98 20.06
CA HIS A 402 -18.08 -25.92 19.97
C HIS A 402 -17.35 -24.62 19.66
N VAL A 403 -17.55 -24.08 18.45
CA VAL A 403 -16.88 -22.88 17.97
C VAL A 403 -17.86 -21.73 17.93
N GLU A 404 -17.54 -20.67 18.67
CA GLU A 404 -18.26 -19.40 18.67
C GLU A 404 -17.57 -18.40 17.75
N PHE A 405 -18.39 -17.62 17.05
CA PHE A 405 -17.92 -16.64 16.09
C PHE A 405 -18.52 -15.27 16.38
N GLY A 406 -17.70 -14.23 16.20
CA GLY A 406 -18.15 -12.84 16.12
C GLY A 406 -18.45 -12.47 14.67
N THR A 407 -19.39 -11.56 14.45
CA THR A 407 -19.71 -11.02 13.12
C THR A 407 -19.78 -9.49 13.19
N SER A 408 -19.37 -8.79 12.13
CA SER A 408 -19.82 -7.40 11.94
C SER A 408 -21.13 -7.45 11.17
N GLY A 409 -22.24 -7.32 11.88
CA GLY A 409 -23.57 -7.46 11.26
C GLY A 409 -23.91 -8.89 10.86
N GLY A 410 -25.21 -9.11 10.67
CA GLY A 410 -25.76 -10.42 10.34
C GLY A 410 -25.51 -11.50 11.39
N THR A 411 -26.18 -12.64 11.25
CA THR A 411 -25.91 -13.84 12.04
C THR A 411 -25.10 -14.84 11.22
N LEU A 412 -24.60 -15.90 11.86
CA LEU A 412 -23.98 -17.02 11.13
C LEU A 412 -24.97 -17.62 10.13
N ALA A 413 -24.46 -17.96 8.95
CA ALA A 413 -25.19 -18.58 7.87
C ALA A 413 -24.29 -19.51 7.05
N VAL A 414 -24.91 -20.39 6.26
CA VAL A 414 -24.23 -21.27 5.32
C VAL A 414 -24.51 -20.78 3.91
N ARG A 415 -23.46 -20.65 3.10
CA ARG A 415 -23.60 -20.32 1.68
C ARG A 415 -24.42 -21.41 0.98
N GLY A 416 -25.54 -21.01 0.37
CA GLY A 416 -26.50 -21.94 -0.22
C GLY A 416 -27.61 -22.42 0.73
N GLY A 417 -27.59 -21.98 1.99
CA GLY A 417 -28.63 -22.27 3.00
C GLY A 417 -28.41 -23.58 3.75
N GLY A 418 -29.33 -23.85 4.70
CA GLY A 418 -29.27 -25.00 5.59
C GLY A 418 -28.39 -24.77 6.82
N THR A 419 -28.14 -25.85 7.58
CA THR A 419 -27.39 -25.80 8.85
C THR A 419 -26.06 -26.55 8.78
N ARG A 420 -25.82 -27.39 7.76
CA ARG A 420 -24.56 -28.13 7.63
C ARG A 420 -23.46 -27.21 7.13
N VAL A 421 -22.35 -27.17 7.84
CA VAL A 421 -21.17 -26.37 7.48
C VAL A 421 -20.05 -27.30 7.01
N ARG A 422 -19.32 -26.89 5.97
CA ARG A 422 -18.20 -27.63 5.39
C ARG A 422 -16.88 -26.91 5.64
N GLY A 423 -15.76 -27.62 5.45
CA GLY A 423 -14.41 -27.07 5.59
C GLY A 423 -13.80 -27.17 7.00
N PHE A 424 -14.43 -27.92 7.91
CA PHE A 424 -13.88 -28.19 9.24
C PHE A 424 -13.06 -29.48 9.30
N ALA A 425 -12.00 -29.45 10.10
CA ALA A 425 -11.22 -30.62 10.50
C ALA A 425 -10.97 -30.61 12.02
N LEU A 426 -10.84 -31.80 12.61
CA LEU A 426 -10.51 -31.99 14.03
C LEU A 426 -9.25 -32.84 14.15
N ALA A 427 -8.49 -32.61 15.22
CA ALA A 427 -7.39 -33.48 15.64
C ALA A 427 -7.50 -33.82 17.13
N GLY A 428 -7.02 -35.01 17.49
CA GLY A 428 -6.85 -35.42 18.88
C GLY A 428 -5.49 -34.96 19.43
N THR A 429 -5.05 -35.57 20.53
CA THR A 429 -3.71 -35.32 21.09
C THR A 429 -2.58 -35.92 20.24
N ASP A 430 -2.92 -36.73 19.24
CA ASP A 430 -2.01 -37.27 18.21
C ASP A 430 -1.66 -36.25 17.12
N GLN A 431 -2.31 -35.09 17.12
CA GLN A 431 -2.09 -33.97 16.21
C GLN A 431 -2.39 -34.26 14.73
N VAL A 432 -3.10 -35.36 14.45
CA VAL A 432 -3.50 -35.72 13.10
C VAL A 432 -4.89 -35.16 12.80
N PHE A 433 -4.99 -34.28 11.80
CA PHE A 433 -6.25 -33.69 11.39
C PHE A 433 -7.07 -34.62 10.48
N HIS A 434 -8.33 -34.80 10.84
CA HIS A 434 -9.32 -35.54 10.06
C HIS A 434 -10.47 -34.62 9.66
N PRO A 435 -11.08 -34.81 8.48
CA PRO A 435 -12.33 -34.14 8.12
C PRO A 435 -13.40 -34.31 9.20
N ALA A 436 -14.20 -33.27 9.40
CA ALA A 436 -15.22 -33.24 10.44
C ALA A 436 -16.58 -32.81 9.87
N GLU A 437 -17.63 -33.36 10.46
CA GLU A 437 -19.00 -32.90 10.27
C GLU A 437 -19.25 -31.69 11.16
N ALA A 438 -19.81 -30.63 10.59
CA ALA A 438 -20.12 -29.42 11.32
C ALA A 438 -21.57 -28.98 11.06
N VAL A 439 -22.24 -28.50 12.11
CA VAL A 439 -23.62 -28.01 12.06
C VAL A 439 -23.73 -26.69 12.81
N LEU A 440 -24.40 -25.71 12.22
CA LEU A 440 -24.83 -24.48 12.86
C LEU A 440 -26.01 -24.81 13.79
N GLN A 441 -25.81 -24.61 15.08
CA GLN A 441 -26.80 -24.90 16.11
C GLN A 441 -26.69 -23.82 17.21
N ASP A 442 -27.80 -23.18 17.57
CA ASP A 442 -27.86 -22.17 18.64
C ASP A 442 -26.83 -21.03 18.49
N GLY A 443 -26.61 -20.54 17.27
CA GLY A 443 -25.66 -19.44 17.02
C GLY A 443 -24.16 -19.80 17.10
N ARG A 444 -23.83 -21.10 17.15
CA ARG A 444 -22.46 -21.63 17.17
C ARG A 444 -22.30 -22.78 16.19
N VAL A 445 -21.07 -23.12 15.85
CA VAL A 445 -20.77 -24.30 15.01
C VAL A 445 -20.34 -25.45 15.91
N VAL A 446 -21.07 -26.56 15.84
CA VAL A 446 -20.75 -27.80 16.54
C VAL A 446 -20.06 -28.76 15.58
N VAL A 447 -18.82 -29.13 15.88
CA VAL A 447 -17.94 -29.91 15.00
C VAL A 447 -17.65 -31.26 15.63
N ARG A 448 -17.80 -32.36 14.87
CA ARG A 448 -17.57 -33.74 15.31
C ARG A 448 -16.87 -34.55 14.22
N SER A 449 -16.05 -35.53 14.62
CA SER A 449 -15.46 -36.50 13.69
C SER A 449 -15.45 -37.88 14.34
N ALA A 450 -15.92 -38.90 13.61
CA ALA A 450 -15.88 -40.29 14.08
C ALA A 450 -14.42 -40.79 14.28
N ALA A 451 -13.48 -40.24 13.52
CA ALA A 451 -12.05 -40.52 13.65
C ALA A 451 -11.42 -39.88 14.89
N VAL A 452 -12.06 -38.84 15.46
CA VAL A 452 -11.53 -38.04 16.57
C VAL A 452 -12.51 -38.05 17.75
N PRO A 453 -12.56 -39.14 18.54
CA PRO A 453 -13.49 -39.27 19.65
C PRO A 453 -13.17 -38.35 20.84
N ARG A 454 -11.97 -37.77 20.89
CA ARG A 454 -11.50 -36.82 21.91
C ARG A 454 -10.79 -35.65 21.24
N PRO A 455 -11.54 -34.65 20.72
CA PRO A 455 -10.95 -33.53 20.00
C PRO A 455 -10.13 -32.64 20.95
N ALA A 456 -8.97 -32.20 20.46
CA ALA A 456 -8.06 -31.28 21.13
C ALA A 456 -7.75 -30.04 20.27
N ALA A 457 -7.98 -30.11 18.96
CA ALA A 457 -7.84 -28.98 18.05
C ALA A 457 -8.91 -28.99 16.95
N VAL A 458 -9.23 -27.80 16.43
CA VAL A 458 -10.14 -27.58 15.30
C VAL A 458 -9.51 -26.62 14.31
N ARG A 459 -9.74 -26.87 13.02
CA ARG A 459 -9.35 -26.01 11.90
C ARG A 459 -10.55 -25.76 10.98
N TYR A 460 -10.63 -24.56 10.41
CA TYR A 460 -11.62 -24.21 9.38
C TYR A 460 -10.91 -23.58 8.19
N GLY A 461 -11.18 -24.10 6.98
CA GLY A 461 -10.62 -23.56 5.73
C GLY A 461 -9.09 -23.56 5.69
N TRP A 462 -8.44 -24.44 6.46
CA TRP A 462 -6.99 -24.49 6.62
C TRP A 462 -6.30 -25.26 5.49
N SER A 463 -6.34 -24.70 4.29
CA SER A 463 -5.63 -25.17 3.10
C SER A 463 -5.36 -24.01 2.15
N ASP A 464 -4.53 -24.21 1.13
CA ASP A 464 -4.29 -23.21 0.09
C ASP A 464 -5.56 -22.94 -0.75
N ASN A 465 -6.33 -23.99 -1.02
CA ASN A 465 -7.61 -23.95 -1.71
C ASN A 465 -8.75 -24.57 -0.88
N PRO A 466 -9.37 -23.83 0.05
CA PRO A 466 -10.48 -24.32 0.87
C PRO A 466 -11.82 -24.21 0.14
N ALA A 467 -11.95 -24.75 -1.08
CA ALA A 467 -13.14 -24.59 -1.93
C ALA A 467 -14.46 -25.09 -1.31
N ALA A 468 -14.39 -25.99 -0.32
CA ALA A 468 -15.57 -26.48 0.39
C ALA A 468 -16.04 -25.55 1.53
N ALA A 469 -15.25 -24.57 1.94
CA ALA A 469 -15.56 -23.67 3.05
C ALA A 469 -16.75 -22.77 2.70
N ASP A 470 -17.82 -22.84 3.49
CA ASP A 470 -19.11 -22.20 3.17
C ASP A 470 -19.75 -21.43 4.34
N LEU A 471 -19.04 -21.28 5.47
CA LEU A 471 -19.49 -20.42 6.56
C LEU A 471 -19.40 -18.95 6.14
N VAL A 472 -20.52 -18.25 6.25
CA VAL A 472 -20.68 -16.83 5.96
C VAL A 472 -21.51 -16.17 7.07
N ASN A 473 -21.66 -14.85 7.05
CA ASN A 473 -22.77 -14.21 7.75
C ASN A 473 -23.98 -14.06 6.80
N THR A 474 -25.12 -13.60 7.31
CA THR A 474 -26.33 -13.36 6.50
C THR A 474 -26.15 -12.27 5.44
N ASP A 475 -25.13 -11.43 5.54
CA ASP A 475 -24.72 -10.45 4.52
C ASP A 475 -23.87 -11.08 3.39
N GLY A 476 -23.55 -12.37 3.51
CA GLY A 476 -22.78 -13.14 2.52
C GLY A 476 -21.27 -12.99 2.63
N LEU A 477 -20.75 -12.35 3.68
CA LEU A 477 -19.31 -12.21 3.89
C LEU A 477 -18.72 -13.52 4.46
N PRO A 478 -17.64 -14.06 3.86
CA PRO A 478 -17.05 -15.33 4.28
C PRO A 478 -16.35 -15.25 5.63
N ALA A 479 -16.42 -16.35 6.38
CA ALA A 479 -15.65 -16.53 7.59
C ALA A 479 -14.15 -16.63 7.28
N SER A 480 -13.32 -16.04 8.13
CA SER A 480 -11.86 -16.18 7.98
C SER A 480 -11.43 -17.61 8.32
N PRO A 481 -10.52 -18.22 7.52
CA PRO A 481 -9.82 -19.44 7.93
C PRO A 481 -9.14 -19.27 9.29
N PHE A 482 -9.08 -20.35 10.06
CA PHE A 482 -8.39 -20.36 11.36
C PHE A 482 -7.98 -21.76 11.81
N ARG A 483 -7.14 -21.78 12.84
CA ARG A 483 -6.81 -22.97 13.63
C ARG A 483 -6.87 -22.64 15.12
N SER A 484 -7.19 -23.64 15.95
CA SER A 484 -7.15 -23.49 17.42
C SER A 484 -5.87 -24.03 18.06
N ASP A 485 -5.05 -24.76 17.30
CA ASP A 485 -3.76 -25.30 17.75
C ASP A 485 -2.62 -24.29 17.63
N ASN A 486 -1.57 -24.52 18.42
CA ASN A 486 -0.29 -23.80 18.36
C ASN A 486 0.88 -24.72 17.98
N TRP A 487 0.58 -25.90 17.42
CA TRP A 487 1.55 -26.92 17.03
C TRP A 487 2.43 -26.45 15.87
#